data_AF-A0A0J9XRG1-F1
#
_entry.id   AF-A0A0J9XRG1-F1
#
_cell.length_a   1.000
_cell.length_b   1.000
_cell.length_c   1.000
_cell.angle_alpha   90.00
_cell.angle_beta   90.00
_cell.angle_gamma   90.00
#
_symmetry.space_group_name_H-M   'P 1'
#
loop_
_entity.id
_entity.type
_entity.pdbx_description
1 polymer ?
#
loop_
_entity_poly.entity_id
_entity_poly.type
_entity_poly.pdbx_seq_one_letter_code
_entity_poly.pdbx_strand_id
1 'polypeptide(L)'
;MKGHYNNPAVIRRTYRITGRITNGDIENLQSPMIIHHCQHRTVFELNEASRSMEREQWHRYKREVFESLQFAVLSGQAVEMDKIIIK
;
A
#
# COMPACT_ATOMS: atom_id res chain seq x y z
N MET A 1 34.88 -6.36 -12.09
CA MET A 1 33.48 -6.77 -12.27
C MET A 1 32.59 -5.76 -11.54
N LYS A 2 31.89 -4.86 -12.25
CA LYS A 2 30.88 -4.01 -11.61
C LYS A 2 29.60 -4.86 -11.53
N GLY A 3 29.33 -5.44 -10.36
CA GLY A 3 28.07 -6.14 -10.12
C GLY A 3 26.93 -5.17 -10.37
N HIS A 4 26.07 -5.48 -11.34
CA HIS A 4 24.82 -4.76 -11.53
C HIS A 4 23.92 -5.10 -10.35
N TYR A 5 24.04 -4.35 -9.24
CA TYR A 5 23.03 -4.37 -8.19
C TYR A 5 21.77 -3.74 -8.77
N ASN A 6 20.78 -4.57 -9.07
CA ASN A 6 19.42 -4.10 -9.34
C ASN A 6 18.83 -3.66 -8.00
N ASN A 7 19.03 -2.38 -7.64
CA ASN A 7 18.37 -1.83 -6.47
C ASN A 7 16.85 -1.95 -6.68
N PRO A 8 16.11 -2.52 -5.73
CA PRO A 8 14.66 -2.60 -5.83
C PRO A 8 14.08 -1.19 -5.86
N ALA A 9 13.08 -0.96 -6.70
CA ALA A 9 12.40 0.33 -6.73
C ALA A 9 11.41 0.42 -5.57
N VAL A 10 11.49 1.49 -4.79
CA VAL A 10 10.56 1.75 -3.68
C VAL A 10 9.57 2.83 -4.05
N ILE A 11 8.28 2.51 -3.91
CA ILE A 11 7.19 3.47 -3.97
C ILE A 11 6.62 3.60 -2.57
N ARG A 12 6.80 4.77 -1.95
CA ARG A 12 6.25 5.09 -0.64
C ARG A 12 5.02 5.96 -0.80
N ARG A 13 3.94 5.59 -0.14
CA ARG A 13 2.72 6.38 -0.02
C ARG A 13 2.41 6.60 1.45
N THR A 14 2.07 7.81 1.82
CA THR A 14 1.58 8.12 3.16
C THR A 14 0.11 8.42 3.06
N TYR A 15 -0.69 7.70 3.82
CA TYR A 15 -2.12 7.94 3.97
C TYR A 15 -2.41 8.53 5.35
N ARG A 16 -3.41 9.39 5.45
CA ARG A 16 -3.96 9.84 6.73
C ARG A 16 -5.24 9.08 7.02
N ILE A 17 -5.42 8.70 8.28
CA ILE A 17 -6.69 8.19 8.77
C ILE A 17 -7.67 9.35 8.83
N THR A 18 -8.78 9.27 8.09
CA THR A 18 -9.82 10.31 8.09
C THR A 18 -11.08 9.90 8.85
N GLY A 19 -11.28 8.61 9.04
CA GLY A 19 -12.43 8.09 9.75
C GLY A 19 -12.32 6.61 10.05
N ARG A 20 -13.25 6.12 10.85
CA ARG A 20 -13.47 4.69 11.07
C ARG A 20 -14.66 4.27 10.23
N ILE A 21 -14.51 3.17 9.50
CA ILE A 21 -15.62 2.54 8.77
C ILE A 21 -16.39 1.68 9.76
N THR A 22 -17.72 1.86 9.83
CA THR A 22 -18.56 1.10 10.74
C THR A 22 -18.93 -0.26 10.14
N ASN A 23 -19.34 -1.21 10.98
CA ASN A 23 -19.79 -2.51 10.50
C ASN A 23 -21.02 -2.37 9.57
N GLY A 24 -21.90 -1.40 9.82
CA GLY A 24 -23.05 -1.12 8.95
C GLY A 24 -22.62 -0.67 7.55
N ASP A 25 -21.60 0.18 7.45
CA ASP A 25 -21.05 0.58 6.14
C ASP A 25 -20.46 -0.60 5.37
N ILE A 26 -19.84 -1.55 6.09
CA ILE A 26 -19.24 -2.76 5.51
C ILE A 26 -20.33 -3.73 5.04
N GLU A 27 -21.39 -3.92 5.83
CA GLU A 27 -22.55 -4.74 5.47
C GLU A 27 -23.26 -4.19 4.22
N ASN A 28 -23.33 -2.85 4.10
CA ASN A 28 -23.89 -2.17 2.93
C ASN A 28 -23.11 -2.39 1.63
N LEU A 29 -21.85 -2.85 1.69
CA LEU A 29 -21.08 -3.21 0.49
C LEU A 29 -21.61 -4.49 -0.18
N GLN A 30 -22.49 -5.25 0.48
CA GLN A 30 -23.10 -6.49 -0.04
C GLN A 30 -22.07 -7.49 -0.60
N SER A 31 -20.87 -7.50 -0.03
CA SER A 31 -19.77 -8.36 -0.46
C SER A 31 -19.38 -9.31 0.67
N PRO A 32 -19.77 -10.60 0.59
CA PRO A 32 -19.44 -11.59 1.61
C PRO A 32 -17.94 -11.69 1.88
N MET A 33 -17.11 -11.51 0.83
CA MET A 33 -15.66 -11.54 0.98
C MET A 33 -15.14 -10.36 1.80
N ILE A 34 -15.63 -9.14 1.55
CA ILE A 34 -15.21 -7.96 2.29
C ILE A 34 -15.73 -8.01 3.72
N ILE A 35 -17.00 -8.39 3.90
CA ILE A 35 -17.61 -8.55 5.22
C ILE A 35 -16.80 -9.53 6.07
N HIS A 36 -16.51 -10.73 5.54
CA HIS A 36 -15.70 -11.72 6.25
C HIS A 36 -14.29 -11.23 6.57
N HIS A 37 -13.64 -10.54 5.62
CA HIS A 37 -12.32 -9.97 5.82
C HIS A 37 -12.29 -8.91 6.93
N CYS A 38 -13.39 -8.19 7.14
CA CYS A 38 -13.46 -7.08 8.08
C CYS A 38 -14.14 -7.41 9.42
N GLN A 39 -14.82 -8.55 9.54
CA GLN A 39 -15.73 -8.91 10.64
C GLN A 39 -15.15 -8.76 12.06
N HIS A 40 -13.82 -8.87 12.22
CA HIS A 40 -13.12 -8.77 13.51
C HIS A 40 -11.97 -7.75 13.48
N ARG A 41 -12.03 -6.78 12.56
CA ARG A 41 -10.96 -5.80 12.36
C ARG A 41 -11.51 -4.40 12.52
N THR A 42 -10.72 -3.51 13.11
CA THR A 42 -11.00 -2.08 13.03
C THR A 42 -10.58 -1.59 11.65
N VAL A 43 -11.55 -1.14 10.86
CA VAL A 43 -11.33 -0.64 9.50
C VAL A 43 -11.34 0.88 9.49
N PHE A 44 -10.38 1.48 8.81
CA PHE A 44 -10.21 2.93 8.72
C PHE A 44 -10.32 3.39 7.28
N GLU A 45 -10.88 4.58 7.10
CA GLU A 45 -10.80 5.31 5.85
C GLU A 45 -9.42 5.97 5.74
N LEU A 46 -8.78 5.81 4.59
CA LEU A 46 -7.44 6.31 4.30
C LEU A 46 -7.49 7.29 3.12
N ASN A 47 -6.99 8.51 3.32
CA ASN A 47 -6.78 9.47 2.25
C ASN A 47 -5.29 9.63 1.97
N GLU A 48 -4.90 9.53 0.70
CA GLU A 48 -3.50 9.71 0.28
C GLU A 48 -3.06 11.14 0.58
N ALA A 49 -2.09 11.29 1.49
CA ALA A 49 -1.54 12.58 1.89
C ALA A 49 -0.27 12.91 1.10
N SER A 50 0.53 11.91 0.76
CA SER A 50 1.72 12.08 -0.06
C SER A 50 2.13 10.79 -0.75
N ARG A 51 2.91 10.95 -1.82
CA ARG A 51 3.56 9.86 -2.54
C ARG A 51 4.94 10.27 -2.97
N SER A 52 5.93 9.45 -2.66
CA SER A 52 7.28 9.56 -3.18
C SER A 52 7.62 8.31 -4.00
N MET A 53 8.39 8.52 -5.06
CA MET A 53 8.86 7.45 -5.93
C MET A 53 10.33 7.71 -6.21
N GLU A 54 11.16 6.66 -6.13
CA GLU A 54 12.52 6.72 -6.66
C GLU A 54 12.46 6.80 -8.20
N ARG A 55 12.57 8.04 -8.69
CA ARG A 55 12.15 8.47 -10.03
C ARG A 55 12.95 7.83 -11.17
N GLU A 56 14.22 7.49 -10.93
CA GLU A 56 15.13 7.04 -11.99
C GLU A 56 14.82 5.63 -12.49
N GLN A 57 14.07 4.84 -11.73
CA GLN A 57 13.91 3.43 -11.99
C GLN A 57 12.58 3.08 -12.69
N TRP A 58 11.51 3.85 -12.49
CA TRP A 58 10.15 3.48 -12.93
C TRP A 58 10.01 3.16 -14.42
N HIS A 59 10.67 3.92 -15.30
CA HIS A 59 10.57 3.70 -16.74
C HIS A 59 11.16 2.34 -17.17
N ARG A 60 12.16 1.82 -16.44
CA ARG A 60 12.72 0.49 -16.71
C ARG A 60 11.83 -0.62 -16.16
N TYR A 61 11.21 -0.43 -15.00
CA TYR A 61 10.46 -1.50 -14.32
C TYR A 61 9.12 -1.88 -14.94
N LYS A 62 8.45 -0.99 -15.69
CA LYS A 62 7.12 -1.29 -16.27
C LYS A 62 7.04 -2.60 -17.08
N ARG A 63 8.16 -3.11 -17.60
CA ARG A 63 8.19 -4.33 -18.44
C ARG A 63 8.53 -5.61 -17.68
N GLU A 64 9.05 -5.54 -16.45
CA GLU A 64 9.68 -6.70 -15.76
C GLU A 64 9.32 -6.79 -14.26
N VAL A 65 8.15 -6.30 -13.84
CA VAL A 65 7.72 -6.50 -12.44
C VAL A 65 7.23 -7.93 -12.25
N PHE A 66 8.05 -8.77 -11.61
CA PHE A 66 7.68 -10.14 -11.26
C PHE A 66 6.97 -10.19 -9.92
N GLU A 67 7.52 -9.51 -8.91
CA GLU A 67 7.04 -9.58 -7.53
C GLU A 67 7.11 -8.21 -6.85
N SER A 68 6.15 -7.96 -5.95
CA SER A 68 6.21 -6.79 -5.09
C SER A 68 5.89 -7.16 -3.65
N LEU A 69 6.75 -6.74 -2.73
CA LEU A 69 6.46 -6.79 -1.31
C LEU A 69 5.75 -5.50 -0.92
N GLN A 70 4.70 -5.63 -0.11
CA GLN A 70 3.96 -4.48 0.41
C GLN A 70 3.99 -4.49 1.93
N PHE A 71 4.44 -3.40 2.52
CA PHE A 71 4.47 -3.19 3.96
C PHE A 71 3.65 -1.95 4.29
N ALA A 72 2.95 -2.00 5.42
CA ALA A 72 2.23 -0.85 5.94
C ALA A 72 2.60 -0.68 7.41
N VAL A 73 2.95 0.54 7.80
CA VAL A 73 3.30 0.91 9.17
C VAL A 73 2.35 2.01 9.62
N LEU A 74 1.73 1.82 10.78
CA LEU A 74 0.96 2.85 11.44
C LEU A 74 1.90 3.73 12.28
N SER A 75 1.97 5.02 11.94
CA SER A 75 2.75 6.04 12.65
C SER A 75 1.84 7.19 13.08
N GLY A 76 1.41 7.16 14.34
CA GLY A 76 0.42 8.12 14.86
C GLY A 76 -0.92 8.01 14.13
N GLN A 77 -1.29 9.05 13.39
CA GLN A 77 -2.51 9.11 12.56
C GLN A 77 -2.25 8.87 11.06
N ALA A 78 -1.02 8.48 10.70
CA ALA A 78 -0.63 8.20 9.33
C ALA A 78 -0.35 6.71 9.14
N VAL A 79 -0.72 6.19 7.97
CA VAL A 79 -0.31 4.87 7.49
C VAL A 79 0.71 5.09 6.39
N GLU A 80 1.94 4.73 6.64
CA GLU A 80 2.99 4.71 5.64
C GLU A 80 3.00 3.33 4.97
N MET A 81 2.84 3.31 3.66
CA MET A 81 2.79 2.10 2.87
C MET A 81 3.90 2.09 1.83
N ASP A 82 4.75 1.08 1.91
CA ASP A 82 5.85 0.85 0.99
C ASP A 82 5.52 -0.31 0.08
N LYS A 83 5.60 -0.05 -1.23
CA LYS A 83 5.61 -1.08 -2.24
C LYS A 83 7.02 -1.20 -2.79
N ILE A 84 7.67 -2.31 -2.45
CA ILE A 84 9.01 -2.66 -2.93
C ILE A 84 8.84 -3.54 -4.16
N ILE A 85 9.38 -3.09 -5.28
CA ILE A 85 9.37 -3.82 -6.55
C ILE A 85 10.72 -4.52 -6.70
N ILE A 86 10.69 -5.86 -6.73
CA ILE A 86 11.87 -6.72 -6.85
C ILE A 86 11.88 -7.28 -8.28
N LYS A 87 13.04 -7.20 -8.93
CA LYS A 87 13.27 -7.78 -10.27
C LYS A 87 13.69 -9.24 -10.15
#